data_AF-A0A0Q5QMJ7-F1
#
_entry.id   AF-A0A0Q5QMJ7-F1
#
_cell.length_a   1.000
_cell.length_b   1.000
_cell.length_c   1.000
_cell.angle_alpha   90.00
_cell.angle_beta   90.00
_cell.angle_gamma   90.00
#
_symmetry.space_group_name_H-M   'P 1'
#
loop_
_entity.id
_entity.type
_entity.pdbx_description
1 polymer ?
#
loop_
_entity_poly.entity_id
_entity_poly.type
_entity_poly.pdbx_seq_one_letter_code
_entity_poly.pdbx_strand_id
1 'polypeptide(L)'
;MKIFISTLTTFGAIFIFIAIVFLIMSLIKKMTYYPSNRQDEISDKISDCMYKSGFFFFCGFVCFALAKEIIKKDFKTSINENKIISAQVNDVFLSNEDMEGVFTKFQSTEGRYMCESYMGFLDLENGETLPIKIIKHCYEKNRFIIVSKKYSIDATIGDVVTDKFNFAITDSIK
;
A
#
# COMPACT_ATOMS: atom_id res chain seq x y z
N MET A 1 -14.38 -9.71 4.89
CA MET A 1 -13.06 -9.26 4.40
C MET A 1 -12.46 -8.10 5.22
N LYS A 2 -13.22 -7.02 5.46
CA LYS A 2 -12.75 -5.86 6.24
C LYS A 2 -12.15 -6.21 7.62
N ILE A 3 -12.86 -7.05 8.39
CA ILE A 3 -12.38 -7.53 9.70
C ILE A 3 -11.08 -8.30 9.55
N PHE A 4 -11.00 -9.23 8.59
CA PHE A 4 -9.81 -10.05 8.35
C PHE A 4 -8.57 -9.19 8.01
N ILE A 5 -8.71 -8.23 7.09
CA ILE A 5 -7.62 -7.31 6.71
C ILE A 5 -7.20 -6.48 7.92
N SER A 6 -8.15 -5.93 8.67
CA SER A 6 -7.88 -5.16 9.89
C SER A 6 -7.09 -5.98 10.92
N THR A 7 -7.54 -7.21 11.18
CA THR A 7 -6.86 -8.14 12.09
C THR A 7 -5.44 -8.45 11.62
N LEU A 8 -5.25 -8.75 10.33
CA LEU A 8 -3.94 -9.04 9.75
C LEU A 8 -2.98 -7.85 9.85
N THR A 9 -3.47 -6.63 9.60
CA THR A 9 -2.68 -5.40 9.74
C THR A 9 -2.32 -5.10 11.19
N THR A 10 -3.24 -5.39 12.13
CA THR A 10 -3.00 -5.26 13.57
C THR A 10 -1.91 -6.23 14.03
N PHE A 11 -1.95 -7.49 13.60
CA PHE A 11 -0.88 -8.45 13.89
C PHE A 11 0.47 -8.01 13.31
N GLY A 12 0.47 -7.51 12.06
CA GLY A 12 1.67 -6.94 11.46
C GLY A 12 2.28 -5.81 12.29
N ALA A 13 1.45 -4.90 12.80
CA ALA A 13 1.88 -3.81 13.66
C ALA A 13 2.44 -4.30 15.00
N ILE A 14 1.79 -5.29 15.64
CA ILE A 14 2.26 -5.91 16.89
C ILE A 14 3.64 -6.55 16.69
N PHE A 15 3.84 -7.29 15.59
CA PHE A 15 5.15 -7.90 15.31
C PHE A 15 6.24 -6.85 15.12
N ILE A 16 5.97 -5.77 14.37
CA ILE A 16 6.93 -4.67 14.22
C ILE A 16 7.26 -4.02 15.58
N PHE A 17 6.25 -3.81 16.42
CA PHE A 17 6.47 -3.24 17.75
C PHE A 17 7.39 -4.13 18.60
N ILE A 18 7.14 -5.44 18.64
CA ILE A 18 7.99 -6.41 19.34
C ILE A 18 9.42 -6.39 18.75
N ALA A 19 9.55 -6.32 17.42
CA ALA A 19 10.85 -6.24 16.74
C ALA A 19 11.66 -5.02 17.19
N ILE A 20 11.03 -3.85 17.30
CA ILE A 20 11.64 -2.61 17.77
C ILE A 20 12.10 -2.74 19.22
N VAL A 21 11.30 -3.35 20.10
CA VAL A 21 11.67 -3.58 21.50
C VAL A 21 12.94 -4.43 21.61
N PHE A 22 13.05 -5.52 20.85
CA PHE A 22 14.27 -6.34 20.80
C PHE A 22 15.47 -5.58 20.24
N LEU A 23 15.26 -4.70 19.26
CA LEU A 23 16.31 -3.87 18.67
C LEU A 23 16.84 -2.85 19.69
N ILE A 24 15.95 -2.17 20.41
CA ILE A 24 16.32 -1.24 21.49
C ILE A 24 17.11 -1.97 22.58
N MET A 25 16.65 -3.16 23.01
CA MET A 25 17.40 -3.97 23.98
C MET A 25 18.80 -4.34 23.49
N SER A 26 18.95 -4.66 22.21
CA SER A 26 20.25 -4.94 21.59
C SER A 26 21.17 -3.71 21.59
N LEU A 27 20.64 -2.53 21.26
CA LEU A 27 21.39 -1.27 21.28
C LEU A 27 21.87 -0.89 22.67
N ILE A 28 21.01 -1.00 23.69
CA ILE A 28 21.38 -0.72 25.09
C ILE A 28 22.55 -1.62 25.51
N LYS A 29 22.46 -2.92 25.24
CA LYS A 29 23.54 -3.87 25.55
C LYS A 29 24.84 -3.54 24.80
N LYS A 30 24.77 -3.02 23.58
CA LYS A 30 25.96 -2.63 22.82
C LYS A 30 26.66 -1.38 23.39
N MET A 31 25.91 -0.46 24.01
CA MET A 31 26.46 0.80 24.56
C MET A 31 27.09 0.64 25.95
N THR A 32 26.73 -0.40 26.70
CA THR A 32 27.30 -0.68 28.02
C THR A 32 28.70 -1.29 27.93
N TYR A 33 29.65 -0.74 28.69
CA TYR A 33 30.98 -1.32 28.83
C TYR A 33 30.92 -2.61 29.64
N TYR A 34 31.55 -3.67 29.14
CA TYR A 34 31.63 -4.95 29.81
C TYR A 34 33.07 -5.46 29.90
N PRO A 35 33.46 -6.10 31.02
CA PRO A 35 34.79 -6.67 31.19
C PRO A 35 35.03 -7.80 30.17
N SER A 36 36.29 -7.97 29.77
CA SER A 36 36.73 -8.90 28.71
C SER A 36 36.26 -10.34 28.91
N ASN A 37 36.21 -10.80 30.16
CA ASN A 37 35.77 -12.15 30.52
C ASN A 37 34.28 -12.45 30.28
N ARG A 38 33.45 -11.44 29.93
CA ARG A 38 32.03 -11.61 29.61
C ARG A 38 31.68 -11.19 28.18
N GLN A 39 32.66 -10.74 27.40
CA GLN A 39 32.41 -10.18 26.06
C GLN A 39 31.71 -11.18 25.12
N ASP A 40 32.12 -12.44 25.12
CA ASP A 40 31.52 -13.48 24.27
C ASP A 40 30.06 -13.77 24.65
N GLU A 41 29.78 -13.93 25.95
CA GLU A 41 28.40 -14.17 26.45
C GLU A 41 27.44 -13.02 26.09
N ILE A 42 27.96 -11.78 26.09
CA ILE A 42 27.18 -10.60 25.74
C ILE A 42 26.98 -10.49 24.24
N SER A 43 28.00 -10.83 23.46
CA SER A 43 27.91 -10.91 22.00
C SER A 43 26.82 -11.87 21.57
N ASP A 44 26.76 -13.07 22.18
CA ASP A 44 25.72 -14.06 21.91
C ASP A 44 24.32 -13.54 22.25
N LYS A 45 24.17 -12.87 23.39
CA LYS A 45 22.89 -12.26 23.80
C LYS A 45 22.46 -11.11 22.89
N ILE A 46 23.39 -10.33 22.35
CA ILE A 46 23.12 -9.27 21.37
C ILE A 46 22.66 -9.90 20.05
N SER A 47 23.36 -10.95 19.60
CA SER A 47 23.04 -11.70 18.39
C SER A 47 21.64 -12.33 18.45
N ASP A 48 21.29 -13.00 19.56
CA ASP A 48 19.95 -13.55 19.77
C ASP A 48 18.85 -12.47 19.74
N CYS A 49 19.11 -11.30 20.33
CA CYS A 49 18.18 -10.17 20.28
C CYS A 49 18.02 -9.62 18.84
N MET A 50 19.11 -9.52 18.08
CA MET A 50 19.06 -9.11 16.67
C MET A 50 18.31 -10.14 15.81
N TYR A 51 18.55 -11.42 16.03
CA TYR A 51 17.86 -12.51 15.33
C TYR A 51 16.36 -12.46 15.58
N LYS A 52 15.93 -12.37 16.84
CA LYS A 52 14.51 -12.23 17.22
C LYS A 52 13.89 -10.98 16.60
N SER A 53 14.59 -9.84 16.67
CA SER A 53 14.15 -8.61 16.04
C SER A 53 13.93 -8.79 14.53
N GLY A 54 14.92 -9.36 13.82
CA GLY A 54 14.82 -9.62 12.38
C GLY A 54 13.68 -10.56 12.02
N PHE A 55 13.47 -11.63 12.80
CA PHE A 55 12.35 -12.54 12.62
C PHE A 55 10.99 -11.84 12.76
N PHE A 56 10.81 -11.03 13.81
CA PHE A 56 9.58 -10.29 14.01
C PHE A 56 9.35 -9.21 12.94
N PHE A 57 10.41 -8.55 12.46
CA PHE A 57 10.32 -7.67 11.30
C PHE A 57 9.82 -8.43 10.07
N PHE A 58 10.42 -9.59 9.77
CA PHE A 58 10.01 -10.43 8.64
C PHE A 58 8.54 -10.84 8.74
N CYS A 59 8.09 -11.34 9.89
CA CYS A 59 6.68 -11.69 10.11
C CYS A 59 5.76 -10.47 9.92
N GLY A 60 6.14 -9.31 10.46
CA GLY A 60 5.39 -8.07 10.28
C GLY A 60 5.25 -7.68 8.79
N PHE A 61 6.36 -7.70 8.04
CA PHE A 61 6.36 -7.41 6.61
C PHE A 61 5.50 -8.39 5.81
N VAL A 62 5.58 -9.69 6.12
CA VAL A 62 4.75 -10.71 5.47
C VAL A 62 3.26 -10.44 5.72
N CYS A 63 2.85 -10.08 6.93
CA CYS A 63 1.46 -9.71 7.23
C CYS A 63 0.97 -8.53 6.37
N PHE A 64 1.76 -7.46 6.26
CA PHE A 64 1.39 -6.29 5.44
C PHE A 64 1.39 -6.61 3.94
N ALA A 65 2.36 -7.39 3.45
CA ALA A 65 2.42 -7.80 2.06
C ALA A 65 1.20 -8.65 1.68
N LEU A 66 0.86 -9.65 2.50
CA LEU A 66 -0.34 -10.47 2.32
C LEU A 66 -1.62 -9.64 2.34
N ALA A 67 -1.73 -8.69 3.29
CA ALA A 67 -2.89 -7.81 3.37
C ALA A 67 -3.07 -6.99 2.08
N LYS A 68 -1.98 -6.40 1.55
CA LYS A 68 -2.00 -5.64 0.29
C LYS A 68 -2.39 -6.51 -0.91
N GLU A 69 -1.87 -7.73 -0.99
CA GLU A 69 -2.17 -8.64 -2.10
C GLU A 69 -3.64 -9.10 -2.09
N ILE A 70 -4.20 -9.34 -0.90
CA ILE A 70 -5.63 -9.66 -0.73
C ILE A 70 -6.50 -8.48 -1.18
N ILE A 71 -6.16 -7.26 -0.79
CA ILE A 71 -6.91 -6.05 -1.21
C ILE A 71 -6.82 -5.88 -2.73
N LYS A 72 -5.64 -6.09 -3.31
CA LYS A 72 -5.44 -5.99 -4.75
C LYS A 72 -6.29 -7.01 -5.50
N LYS A 73 -6.38 -8.24 -4.98
CA LYS A 73 -7.24 -9.28 -5.54
C LYS A 73 -8.72 -8.91 -5.41
N ASP A 74 -9.17 -8.50 -4.22
CA ASP A 74 -10.56 -8.06 -3.98
C ASP A 74 -10.97 -6.95 -4.93
N PHE A 75 -10.13 -5.91 -5.08
CA PHE A 75 -10.39 -4.79 -5.98
C PHE A 75 -10.53 -5.23 -7.44
N LYS A 76 -9.62 -6.08 -7.92
CA LYS A 76 -9.69 -6.62 -9.29
C LYS A 76 -10.92 -7.48 -9.51
N THR A 77 -11.30 -8.29 -8.51
CA THR A 77 -12.52 -9.10 -8.56
C THR A 77 -13.75 -8.20 -8.61
N SER A 78 -13.86 -7.18 -7.76
CA SER A 78 -14.99 -6.24 -7.76
C SER A 78 -15.21 -5.57 -9.13
N ILE A 79 -14.14 -5.11 -9.78
CA ILE A 79 -14.22 -4.44 -11.10
C ILE A 79 -14.46 -5.43 -12.25
N ASN A 80 -14.00 -6.67 -12.13
CA ASN A 80 -14.22 -7.69 -13.17
C ASN A 80 -15.65 -8.25 -13.11
N GLU A 81 -16.20 -8.42 -11.92
CA GLU A 81 -17.54 -8.97 -11.71
C GLU A 81 -18.63 -7.90 -11.89
N ASN A 82 -18.32 -6.63 -11.61
CA ASN A 82 -19.27 -5.52 -11.69
C ASN A 82 -18.71 -4.41 -12.57
N LYS A 83 -19.49 -3.96 -13.54
CA LYS A 83 -19.10 -2.83 -14.38
C LYS A 83 -19.03 -1.56 -13.54
N ILE A 84 -18.04 -0.72 -13.84
CA ILE A 84 -17.97 0.64 -13.32
C ILE A 84 -19.01 1.47 -14.07
N ILE A 85 -19.94 2.10 -13.36
CA ILE A 85 -20.97 2.98 -13.95
C ILE A 85 -20.45 4.42 -14.00
N SER A 86 -19.75 4.85 -12.95
CA SER A 86 -19.22 6.20 -12.84
C SER A 86 -17.97 6.22 -11.99
N ALA A 87 -17.16 7.26 -12.19
CA ALA A 87 -16.07 7.60 -11.29
C ALA A 87 -16.13 9.08 -10.98
N GLN A 88 -15.89 9.43 -9.72
CA GLN A 88 -15.72 10.81 -9.30
C GLN A 88 -14.29 10.97 -8.78
N VAL A 89 -13.53 11.92 -9.31
CA VAL A 89 -12.15 12.17 -8.90
C VAL A 89 -11.93 13.65 -8.69
N ASN A 90 -11.54 14.07 -7.48
CA ASN A 90 -11.42 15.48 -7.09
C ASN A 90 -12.64 16.32 -7.55
N ASP A 91 -13.83 15.83 -7.24
CA ASP A 91 -15.13 16.44 -7.60
C ASP A 91 -15.47 16.47 -9.10
N VAL A 92 -14.60 15.94 -9.96
CA VAL A 92 -14.85 15.77 -11.40
C VAL A 92 -15.53 14.43 -11.64
N PHE A 93 -16.68 14.46 -12.32
CA PHE A 93 -17.38 13.25 -12.76
C PHE A 93 -16.81 12.78 -14.09
N LEU A 94 -16.37 11.52 -14.14
CA LEU A 94 -15.84 10.86 -15.33
C LEU A 94 -16.94 10.01 -15.96
N SER A 95 -17.18 10.22 -17.25
CA SER A 95 -18.11 9.41 -18.03
C SER A 95 -17.54 8.01 -18.31
N ASN A 96 -18.38 7.11 -18.80
CA ASN A 96 -17.95 5.78 -19.24
C ASN A 96 -16.85 5.83 -20.32
N GLU A 97 -16.87 6.85 -21.19
CA GLU A 97 -15.86 7.04 -22.23
C GLU A 97 -14.50 7.47 -21.67
N ASP A 98 -14.51 8.31 -20.62
CA ASP A 98 -13.30 8.80 -19.92
C ASP A 98 -12.64 7.69 -19.10
N MET A 99 -13.45 6.79 -18.53
CA MET A 99 -12.99 5.67 -17.71
C MET A 99 -12.49 4.48 -18.53
N GLU A 100 -12.82 4.42 -19.82
CA GLU A 100 -12.48 3.30 -20.68
C GLU A 100 -10.95 3.11 -20.76
N GLY A 101 -10.48 1.93 -20.35
CA GLY A 101 -9.06 1.59 -20.32
C GLY A 101 -8.31 2.06 -19.07
N VAL A 102 -8.91 2.93 -18.24
CA VAL A 102 -8.26 3.43 -17.02
C VAL A 102 -8.20 2.35 -15.93
N PHE A 103 -9.23 1.53 -15.79
CA PHE A 103 -9.35 0.56 -14.68
C PHE A 103 -9.26 -0.92 -15.11
N THR A 104 -8.82 -1.21 -16.33
CA THR A 104 -8.85 -2.57 -16.89
C THR A 104 -7.47 -3.15 -17.22
N LYS A 105 -6.45 -2.33 -17.47
CA LYS A 105 -5.10 -2.78 -17.89
C LYS A 105 -3.99 -2.33 -16.94
N PHE A 106 -3.99 -2.86 -15.72
CA PHE A 106 -2.98 -2.55 -14.72
C PHE A 106 -1.63 -3.19 -15.03
N GLN A 107 -0.59 -2.37 -15.15
CA GLN A 107 0.81 -2.80 -15.22
C GLN A 107 1.46 -2.81 -13.82
N SER A 108 2.62 -3.45 -13.70
CA SER A 108 3.41 -3.43 -12.46
C SER A 108 3.97 -2.03 -12.19
N THR A 109 3.82 -1.55 -10.97
CA THR A 109 4.29 -0.24 -10.54
C THR A 109 5.79 -0.22 -10.29
N GLU A 110 6.52 0.71 -10.92
CA GLU A 110 7.94 0.96 -10.61
C GLU A 110 8.13 2.01 -9.51
N GLY A 111 7.09 2.81 -9.22
CA GLY A 111 6.85 3.45 -7.91
C GLY A 111 7.81 4.56 -7.48
N ARG A 112 8.72 5.04 -8.33
CA ARG A 112 9.78 5.97 -7.87
C ARG A 112 9.44 7.45 -7.95
N TYR A 113 8.45 7.88 -8.74
CA TYR A 113 8.22 9.32 -8.97
C TYR A 113 6.74 9.71 -8.98
N MET A 114 6.27 10.30 -7.87
CA MET A 114 4.89 10.70 -7.64
C MET A 114 4.81 12.22 -7.46
N CYS A 115 3.98 12.91 -8.25
CA CYS A 115 3.91 14.38 -8.21
C CYS A 115 2.57 14.90 -7.71
N GLU A 116 1.47 14.39 -8.26
CA GLU A 116 0.12 14.83 -7.91
C GLU A 116 -0.71 13.63 -7.49
N SER A 117 -1.65 13.85 -6.57
CA SER A 117 -2.58 12.80 -6.19
C SER A 117 -4.00 13.31 -6.09
N TYR A 118 -4.91 12.49 -6.60
CA TYR A 118 -6.32 12.76 -6.72
C TYR A 118 -7.08 11.70 -5.93
N MET A 119 -8.02 12.11 -5.09
CA MET A 119 -8.89 11.20 -4.35
C MET A 119 -10.19 11.03 -5.13
N GLY A 120 -10.76 9.83 -5.07
CA GLY A 120 -11.98 9.57 -5.81
C GLY A 120 -12.72 8.32 -5.37
N PHE A 121 -13.80 8.06 -6.08
CA PHE A 121 -14.71 6.95 -5.87
C PHE A 121 -15.07 6.33 -7.22
N LEU A 122 -15.21 5.00 -7.26
CA LEU A 122 -15.78 4.26 -8.38
C LEU A 122 -17.12 3.70 -7.93
N ASP A 123 -18.19 4.03 -8.65
CA ASP A 123 -19.50 3.43 -8.39
C ASP A 123 -19.70 2.25 -9.34
N LEU A 124 -20.02 1.10 -8.74
CA LEU A 124 -20.23 -0.15 -9.45
C LEU A 124 -21.72 -0.43 -9.63
N GLU A 125 -22.04 -1.27 -10.62
CA GLU A 125 -23.42 -1.64 -10.96
C GLU A 125 -24.21 -2.33 -9.85
N ASN A 126 -23.52 -3.01 -8.94
CA ASN A 126 -24.12 -3.61 -7.75
C ASN A 126 -24.43 -2.60 -6.62
N GLY A 127 -24.18 -1.30 -6.83
CA GLY A 127 -24.35 -0.24 -5.84
C GLY A 127 -23.19 -0.13 -4.84
N GLU A 128 -22.10 -0.88 -5.02
CA GLU A 128 -20.88 -0.74 -4.22
C GLU A 128 -20.05 0.44 -4.72
N THR A 129 -19.58 1.28 -3.78
CA THR A 129 -18.65 2.37 -4.07
C THR A 129 -17.24 2.01 -3.59
N LEU A 130 -16.26 2.04 -4.49
CA LEU A 130 -14.85 1.78 -4.19
C LEU A 130 -14.08 3.10 -4.06
N PRO A 131 -13.60 3.48 -2.86
CA PRO A 131 -12.73 4.64 -2.72
C PRO A 131 -11.34 4.32 -3.30
N ILE A 132 -10.83 5.25 -4.08
CA ILE A 132 -9.54 5.15 -4.78
C ILE A 132 -8.71 6.42 -4.58
N LYS A 133 -7.41 6.26 -4.79
CA LYS A 133 -6.45 7.34 -4.95
C LYS A 133 -5.70 7.13 -6.25
N ILE A 134 -5.64 8.16 -7.08
CA ILE A 134 -4.95 8.16 -8.36
C ILE A 134 -3.73 9.06 -8.21
N ILE A 135 -2.53 8.53 -8.48
CA ILE A 135 -1.28 9.26 -8.33
C ILE A 135 -0.64 9.43 -9.69
N LYS A 136 -0.37 10.66 -10.11
CA LYS A 136 0.27 10.97 -11.39
C LYS A 136 1.78 10.81 -11.29
N HIS A 137 2.38 10.17 -12.30
CA HIS A 137 3.83 10.05 -12.41
C HIS A 137 4.46 11.39 -12.81
N CYS A 138 5.59 11.75 -12.21
CA CYS A 138 6.22 13.05 -12.45
C CYS A 138 6.80 13.20 -13.86
N TYR A 139 7.46 12.16 -14.37
CA TYR A 139 8.29 12.23 -15.57
C TYR A 139 7.64 11.59 -16.79
N GLU A 140 6.66 10.71 -16.56
CA GLU A 140 5.99 10.00 -17.64
C GLU A 140 4.62 10.61 -17.81
N LYS A 141 4.47 11.37 -18.90
CA LYS A 141 3.17 11.89 -19.30
C LYS A 141 2.20 10.73 -19.43
N ASN A 142 0.98 10.92 -18.95
CA ASN A 142 -0.12 9.97 -19.05
C ASN A 142 0.03 8.68 -18.21
N ARG A 143 1.03 8.57 -17.32
CA ARG A 143 1.14 7.44 -16.39
C ARG A 143 0.54 7.77 -15.04
N PHE A 144 -0.34 6.90 -14.56
CA PHE A 144 -1.06 7.02 -13.31
C PHE A 144 -0.97 5.72 -12.50
N ILE A 145 -0.88 5.85 -11.19
CA ILE A 145 -0.83 4.74 -10.24
C ILE A 145 -2.17 4.71 -9.51
N ILE A 146 -2.85 3.57 -9.56
CA ILE A 146 -4.14 3.38 -8.90
C ILE A 146 -3.92 2.69 -7.56
N VAL A 147 -4.42 3.32 -6.50
CA VAL A 147 -4.32 2.84 -5.13
C VAL A 147 -5.73 2.67 -4.57
N SER A 148 -6.03 1.47 -4.05
CA SER A 148 -7.28 1.22 -3.34
C SER A 148 -7.23 1.80 -1.94
N LYS A 149 -8.30 2.49 -1.56
CA LYS A 149 -8.53 3.10 -0.25
C LYS A 149 -9.67 2.41 0.52
N LYS A 150 -10.14 1.26 0.02
CA LYS A 150 -11.32 0.53 0.55
C LYS A 150 -11.14 0.08 2.01
N TYR A 151 -9.91 -0.16 2.43
CA TYR A 151 -9.58 -0.71 3.74
C TYR A 151 -8.65 0.21 4.53
N SER A 152 -8.36 -0.16 5.77
CA SER A 152 -7.50 0.59 6.70
C SER A 152 -6.05 0.77 6.21
N ILE A 153 -5.64 0.02 5.18
CA ILE A 153 -4.33 0.14 4.56
C ILE A 153 -4.47 0.40 3.06
N ASP A 154 -3.58 1.23 2.55
CA ASP A 154 -3.47 1.52 1.13
C ASP A 154 -2.84 0.34 0.39
N ALA A 155 -3.47 -0.06 -0.72
CA ALA A 155 -2.92 -1.08 -1.61
C ALA A 155 -2.80 -0.55 -3.04
N THR A 156 -1.57 -0.49 -3.56
CA THR A 156 -1.33 -0.18 -4.97
C THR A 156 -1.84 -1.34 -5.84
N ILE A 157 -2.81 -1.04 -6.69
CA ILE A 157 -3.41 -1.99 -7.62
C ILE A 157 -2.50 -2.17 -8.84
N GLY A 158 -1.99 -1.07 -9.38
CA GLY A 158 -1.04 -1.05 -10.48
C GLY A 158 -1.02 0.29 -11.21
N ASP A 159 -0.26 0.31 -12.30
CA ASP A 159 -0.07 1.49 -13.14
C ASP A 159 -0.93 1.42 -14.40
N VAL A 160 -1.30 2.58 -14.91
CA VAL A 160 -2.14 2.77 -16.07
C VAL A 160 -1.52 3.86 -16.91
N VAL A 161 -1.38 3.63 -18.22
CA VAL A 161 -0.90 4.64 -19.17
C VAL A 161 -2.08 5.03 -20.06
N THR A 162 -2.56 6.26 -19.92
CA THR A 162 -3.74 6.79 -20.62
C THR A 162 -3.70 8.31 -20.75
N ASP A 163 -3.99 8.83 -21.93
CA ASP A 163 -4.10 10.27 -22.19
C ASP A 163 -5.47 10.85 -21.80
N LYS A 164 -6.51 10.01 -21.80
CA LYS A 164 -7.89 10.39 -21.46
C LYS A 164 -8.02 11.06 -20.08
N PHE A 165 -7.27 10.58 -19.10
CA PHE A 165 -7.37 11.07 -17.73
C PHE A 165 -6.80 12.48 -17.54
N ASN A 166 -5.76 12.84 -18.30
CA ASN A 166 -5.24 14.21 -18.28
C ASN A 166 -6.23 15.21 -18.89
N PHE A 167 -6.95 14.82 -19.95
CA PHE A 167 -8.00 15.67 -20.52
C PHE A 167 -9.13 15.90 -19.52
N ALA A 168 -9.65 14.83 -18.92
CA ALA A 168 -10.79 14.92 -18.01
C ALA A 168 -10.51 15.74 -16.73
N ILE A 169 -9.29 15.65 -16.16
CA ILE A 169 -8.93 16.40 -14.94
C ILE A 169 -8.41 17.82 -15.24
N THR A 170 -7.72 18.05 -16.36
CA THR A 170 -7.12 19.38 -16.62
C THR A 170 -8.12 20.37 -17.22
N ASP A 171 -9.07 19.91 -18.04
CA ASP A 171 -10.09 20.81 -18.63
C ASP A 171 -11.25 21.12 -17.68
N SER A 172 -11.46 20.33 -16.62
CA SER A 172 -12.52 20.54 -15.63
C SER A 172 -12.13 21.49 -14.48
N ILE A 173 -10.84 21.82 -14.33
CA ILE A 173 -10.31 22.75 -13.30
C ILE A 173 -10.27 24.21 -13.82
N LYS A 174 -10.84 24.50 -15.01
CA LYS A 174 -10.95 25.87 -15.55
C LYS A 174 -12.17 26.63 -15.06
#